data_AF-A0A8S1K893-F1
#
_entry.id   AF-A0A8S1K893-F1
#
_cell.length_a   1.000
_cell.length_b   1.000
_cell.length_c   1.000
_cell.angle_alpha   90.00
_cell.angle_beta   90.00
_cell.angle_gamma   90.00
#
_symmetry.space_group_name_H-M   'P 1'
#
loop_
_entity.id
_entity.type
_entity.pdbx_description
1 polymer ?
#
loop_
_entity_poly.entity_id
_entity_poly.type
_entity_poly.pdbx_seq_one_letter_code
_entity_poly.pdbx_strand_id
1 'polypeptide(L)'
;MSEKKIRKKYHDKIDFKLDLPDTNNKKEKARQSAKNTRQRKKAYIESLEQKVAQLTAQLNQNKKVESKPSLMQLMEQFLIDRKQQFDMLEKAYQEGNEASIKVITNSLRFKYGISGQGRLMAINKVFELLIDLLLPMHMRYLFWVASEDVDIFKRERQSGEFYSFDMSDSQINCLNSFGLDDDQILKIQNMQQIIQEQRSHYDNLIIEIYKIQQSIIKESEKCQTIVDEIWDVLEPKQAAGLLITLDKASLFYNNRVVLNNLERRKYILIVQFQHFKRGQKKKFKDSNNVLILT
;
A
#
# COMPACT_ATOMS: atom_id res chain seq x y z
N MET A 1 110.68 -20.31 -5.58
CA MET A 1 110.45 -21.57 -6.32
C MET A 1 109.75 -22.56 -5.40
N SER A 2 108.70 -23.19 -5.93
CA SER A 2 108.01 -24.44 -5.52
C SER A 2 107.62 -24.68 -4.05
N GLU A 3 106.31 -24.59 -3.78
CA GLU A 3 105.63 -25.33 -2.70
C GLU A 3 104.49 -26.20 -3.28
N LYS A 4 104.75 -26.86 -4.41
CA LYS A 4 104.01 -28.08 -4.77
C LYS A 4 104.59 -29.25 -3.98
N LYS A 5 104.22 -29.34 -2.70
CA LYS A 5 104.15 -30.61 -1.97
C LYS A 5 103.54 -30.38 -0.58
N ILE A 6 102.57 -31.24 -0.26
CA ILE A 6 102.14 -31.63 1.10
C ILE A 6 100.97 -30.81 1.68
N ARG A 7 99.74 -31.26 1.34
CA ARG A 7 98.56 -31.52 2.20
C ARG A 7 97.30 -31.42 1.32
N LYS A 8 96.84 -32.47 0.63
CA LYS A 8 96.10 -33.63 1.18
C LYS A 8 95.90 -33.63 2.71
N LYS A 9 94.82 -32.98 3.13
CA LYS A 9 93.97 -33.20 4.32
C LYS A 9 93.10 -31.93 4.35
N TYR A 10 91.85 -31.90 3.89
CA TYR A 10 90.76 -32.78 4.20
C TYR A 10 89.79 -32.87 3.01
N HIS A 11 89.33 -34.09 2.72
CA HIS A 11 88.00 -34.29 2.18
C HIS A 11 87.00 -33.61 3.13
N ASP A 12 86.10 -32.79 2.60
CA ASP A 12 84.69 -33.13 2.71
C ASP A 12 83.83 -32.37 1.70
N LYS A 13 82.84 -33.11 1.23
CA LYS A 13 81.90 -32.80 0.14
C LYS A 13 81.05 -31.58 0.50
N ILE A 14 80.95 -30.63 -0.42
CA ILE A 14 79.68 -29.89 -0.60
C ILE A 14 79.47 -29.70 -2.11
N ASP A 15 78.86 -30.70 -2.74
CA ASP A 15 78.12 -30.48 -3.98
C ASP A 15 76.96 -29.54 -3.65
N PHE A 16 77.13 -28.24 -3.90
CA PHE A 16 76.01 -27.31 -3.95
C PHE A 16 75.25 -27.58 -5.26
N LYS A 17 74.47 -28.66 -5.30
CA LYS A 17 73.31 -28.74 -6.19
C LYS A 17 72.35 -27.67 -5.71
N LEU A 18 72.40 -26.51 -6.36
CA LEU A 18 71.36 -25.50 -6.26
C LEU A 18 70.11 -26.13 -6.91
N ASP A 19 69.26 -26.75 -6.09
CA ASP A 19 67.92 -27.19 -6.50
C ASP A 19 67.13 -25.95 -6.94
N LEU A 20 67.21 -25.64 -8.24
CA LEU A 20 66.33 -24.69 -8.88
C LEU A 20 64.90 -25.21 -8.70
N PRO A 21 64.04 -24.52 -7.93
CA PRO A 21 62.69 -25.00 -7.67
C PRO A 21 61.95 -25.06 -9.01
N ASP A 22 61.49 -26.27 -9.35
CA ASP A 22 60.75 -26.65 -10.55
C ASP A 22 59.95 -25.47 -11.15
N THR A 23 60.51 -24.83 -12.17
CA THR A 23 59.90 -23.67 -12.82
C THR A 23 58.56 -24.04 -13.46
N ASN A 24 58.39 -25.31 -13.84
CA ASN A 24 57.14 -25.89 -14.30
C ASN A 24 56.08 -25.93 -13.19
N ASN A 25 56.44 -26.30 -11.96
CA ASN A 25 55.49 -26.36 -10.83
C ASN A 25 55.01 -24.96 -10.40
N LYS A 26 55.87 -23.92 -10.51
CA LYS A 26 55.44 -22.53 -10.32
C LYS A 26 54.47 -22.04 -11.41
N LYS A 27 54.72 -22.38 -12.67
CA LYS A 27 53.83 -22.04 -13.80
C LYS A 27 52.48 -22.75 -13.70
N GLU A 28 52.47 -24.02 -13.29
CA GLU A 28 51.25 -24.80 -13.05
C GLU A 28 50.38 -24.17 -11.95
N LYS A 29 51.00 -23.79 -10.82
CA LYS A 29 50.32 -23.11 -9.71
C LYS A 29 49.76 -21.74 -10.11
N ALA A 30 50.48 -20.96 -10.90
CA ALA A 30 49.99 -19.68 -11.43
C ALA A 30 48.79 -19.88 -12.38
N ARG A 31 48.84 -20.91 -13.23
CA ARG A 31 47.73 -21.29 -14.12
C ARG A 31 46.48 -21.71 -13.35
N GLN A 32 46.65 -22.49 -12.29
CA GLN A 32 45.55 -22.92 -11.42
C GLN A 32 44.96 -21.75 -10.60
N SER A 33 45.81 -20.84 -10.10
CA SER A 33 45.35 -19.62 -9.41
C SER A 33 44.55 -18.69 -10.33
N ALA A 34 45.01 -18.51 -11.57
CA ALA A 34 44.29 -17.75 -12.59
C ALA A 34 42.93 -18.40 -12.94
N LYS A 35 42.87 -19.73 -13.04
CA LYS A 35 41.62 -20.48 -13.26
C LYS A 35 40.64 -20.29 -12.10
N ASN A 36 41.10 -20.43 -10.86
CA ASN A 36 40.28 -20.23 -9.66
C ASN A 36 39.77 -18.79 -9.55
N THR A 37 40.60 -17.80 -9.90
CA THR A 37 40.20 -16.38 -9.91
C THR A 37 39.10 -16.13 -10.95
N ARG A 38 39.26 -16.69 -12.16
CA ARG A 38 38.23 -16.61 -13.22
C ARG A 38 36.94 -17.27 -12.78
N GLN A 39 37.01 -18.44 -12.14
CA GLN A 39 35.83 -19.16 -11.65
C GLN A 39 35.10 -18.39 -10.54
N ARG A 40 35.82 -17.79 -9.59
CA ARG A 40 35.23 -16.93 -8.55
C ARG A 40 34.55 -15.70 -9.15
N LYS A 41 35.20 -15.04 -10.11
CA LYS A 41 34.61 -13.89 -10.81
C LYS A 41 33.35 -14.27 -11.58
N LYS A 42 33.37 -15.42 -12.26
CA LYS A 42 32.19 -15.95 -12.97
C LYS A 42 31.02 -16.21 -12.01
N ALA A 43 31.26 -16.91 -10.90
CA ALA A 43 30.24 -17.18 -9.90
C ALA A 43 29.68 -15.90 -9.26
N TYR A 44 30.54 -14.88 -9.05
CA TYR A 44 30.10 -13.59 -8.55
C TYR A 44 29.20 -12.86 -9.55
N ILE A 45 29.58 -12.82 -10.82
CA ILE A 45 28.77 -12.24 -11.91
C ILE A 45 27.42 -12.97 -12.02
N GLU A 46 27.41 -14.30 -12.02
CA GLU A 46 26.18 -15.09 -12.05
C GLU A 46 25.27 -14.77 -10.85
N SER A 47 25.84 -14.62 -9.64
CA SER A 47 25.05 -14.22 -8.46
C SER A 47 24.48 -12.81 -8.57
N LEU A 48 25.23 -11.89 -9.19
CA LEU A 48 24.77 -10.53 -9.43
C LEU A 48 23.65 -10.50 -10.47
N GLU A 49 23.79 -11.26 -11.55
CA GLU A 49 22.76 -11.42 -12.57
C GLU A 49 21.47 -12.00 -11.98
N GLN A 50 21.57 -13.03 -11.13
CA GLN A 50 20.43 -13.59 -10.41
C GLN A 50 19.78 -12.55 -9.48
N LYS A 51 20.59 -11.75 -8.76
CA LYS A 51 20.08 -10.71 -7.86
C LYS A 51 19.42 -9.56 -8.63
N VAL A 52 19.98 -9.15 -9.77
CA VAL A 52 19.36 -8.18 -10.67
C VAL A 52 18.04 -8.73 -11.22
N ALA A 53 17.98 -9.99 -11.62
CA ALA A 53 16.74 -10.61 -12.09
C ALA A 53 15.66 -10.66 -11.00
N GLN A 54 16.04 -11.05 -9.77
CA GLN A 54 15.13 -11.04 -8.61
C GLN A 54 14.62 -9.63 -8.28
N LEU A 55 15.52 -8.65 -8.17
CA LEU A 55 15.15 -7.26 -7.91
C LEU A 55 14.27 -6.70 -9.03
N THR A 56 14.55 -7.04 -10.30
CA THR A 56 13.71 -6.64 -11.44
C THR A 56 12.31 -7.23 -11.35
N ALA A 57 12.19 -8.50 -10.95
CA ALA A 57 10.90 -9.17 -10.76
C ALA A 57 10.10 -8.54 -9.61
N GLN A 58 10.74 -8.23 -8.48
CA GLN A 58 10.14 -7.52 -7.35
C GLN A 58 9.69 -6.11 -7.75
N LEU A 59 10.51 -5.37 -8.50
CA LEU A 59 10.18 -4.03 -8.98
C LEU A 59 8.97 -4.07 -9.94
N ASN A 60 8.89 -5.09 -10.80
CA ASN A 60 7.73 -5.29 -11.68
C ASN A 60 6.46 -5.71 -10.92
N GLN A 61 6.57 -6.48 -9.84
CA GLN A 61 5.45 -6.75 -8.95
C GLN A 61 4.99 -5.48 -8.22
N ASN A 62 5.91 -4.68 -7.69
CA ASN A 62 5.60 -3.43 -7.00
C ASN A 62 4.98 -2.38 -7.95
N LYS A 63 5.45 -2.29 -9.20
CA LYS A 63 4.83 -1.44 -10.24
C LYS A 63 3.39 -1.80 -10.52
N LYS A 64 2.99 -3.08 -10.45
CA LYS A 64 1.58 -3.50 -10.59
C LYS A 64 0.72 -3.09 -9.39
N VAL A 65 1.32 -2.92 -8.21
CA VAL A 65 0.63 -2.41 -7.01
C VAL A 65 0.49 -0.88 -7.07
N GLU A 66 1.50 -0.18 -7.61
CA GLU A 66 1.47 1.27 -7.85
C GLU A 66 0.60 1.69 -9.05
N SER A 67 0.35 0.80 -10.02
CA SER A 67 -0.47 1.10 -11.21
C SER A 67 -1.99 1.00 -10.99
N LYS A 68 -2.46 0.97 -9.73
CA LYS A 68 -3.90 1.11 -9.48
C LYS A 68 -4.25 2.59 -9.72
N PRO A 69 -5.15 2.90 -10.68
CA PRO A 69 -5.55 4.27 -10.92
C PRO A 69 -6.02 4.87 -9.60
N SER A 70 -5.58 6.10 -9.31
CA SER A 70 -6.01 6.79 -8.11
C SER A 70 -7.54 6.91 -8.13
N LEU A 71 -8.19 6.99 -6.97
CA LEU A 71 -9.64 7.20 -6.92
C LEU A 71 -10.07 8.39 -7.78
N MET A 72 -9.25 9.45 -7.78
CA MET A 72 -9.50 10.64 -8.58
C MET A 72 -9.51 10.32 -10.08
N GLN A 73 -8.53 9.55 -10.57
CA GLN A 73 -8.49 9.10 -11.96
C GLN A 73 -9.67 8.18 -12.30
N LEU A 74 -10.04 7.27 -11.40
CA LEU A 74 -11.18 6.37 -11.60
C LEU A 74 -12.51 7.15 -11.67
N MET A 75 -12.70 8.13 -10.79
CA MET A 75 -13.89 8.98 -10.78
C MET A 75 -13.94 9.92 -11.99
N GLU A 76 -12.79 10.47 -12.40
CA GLU A 76 -12.69 11.30 -13.60
C GLU A 76 -13.04 10.49 -14.84
N GLN A 77 -12.46 9.30 -15.01
CA GLN A 77 -12.79 8.40 -16.11
C GLN A 77 -14.28 8.02 -16.10
N PHE A 78 -14.84 7.70 -14.94
CA PHE A 78 -16.26 7.39 -14.78
C PHE A 78 -17.16 8.53 -15.28
N LEU A 79 -16.81 9.79 -14.97
CA LEU A 79 -17.57 10.96 -15.43
C LEU A 79 -17.42 11.19 -16.94
N ILE A 80 -16.22 11.00 -17.48
CA ILE A 80 -15.95 11.12 -18.93
C ILE A 80 -16.75 10.07 -19.70
N ASP A 81 -16.67 8.80 -19.28
CA ASP A 81 -17.36 7.69 -19.95
C ASP A 81 -18.89 7.87 -19.88
N ARG A 82 -19.40 8.34 -18.74
CA ARG A 82 -20.82 8.66 -18.59
C ARG A 82 -21.24 9.76 -19.56
N LYS A 83 -20.47 10.84 -19.66
CA LYS A 83 -20.75 11.95 -20.58
C LYS A 83 -20.79 11.48 -22.03
N GLN A 84 -19.80 10.69 -22.45
CA GLN A 84 -19.75 10.13 -23.81
C GLN A 84 -20.99 9.29 -24.13
N GLN A 85 -21.49 8.49 -23.18
CA GLN A 85 -22.72 7.73 -23.39
C GLN A 85 -23.96 8.62 -23.54
N PHE A 86 -24.05 9.73 -22.78
CA PHE A 86 -25.14 10.69 -22.96
C PHE A 86 -25.04 11.44 -24.29
N ASP A 87 -23.83 11.82 -24.73
CA ASP A 87 -23.61 12.44 -26.05
C ASP A 87 -24.07 11.48 -27.19
N MET A 88 -23.77 10.19 -27.07
CA MET A 88 -24.25 9.16 -28.00
C MET A 88 -25.78 9.01 -27.96
N LEU A 89 -26.39 9.05 -26.76
CA LEU A 89 -27.84 8.97 -26.60
C LEU A 89 -28.53 10.17 -27.25
N GLU A 90 -28.00 11.37 -27.07
CA GLU A 90 -28.55 12.59 -27.66
C GLU A 90 -28.49 12.55 -29.19
N LYS A 91 -27.38 12.09 -29.76
CA LYS A 91 -27.27 11.88 -31.21
C LYS A 91 -28.31 10.86 -31.71
N ALA A 92 -28.42 9.70 -31.07
CA ALA A 92 -29.38 8.68 -31.46
C ALA A 92 -30.84 9.15 -31.32
N TYR A 93 -31.12 9.98 -30.31
CA TYR A 93 -32.42 10.60 -30.08
C TYR A 93 -32.80 11.58 -31.21
N GLN A 94 -31.85 12.42 -31.65
CA GLN A 94 -32.06 13.35 -32.77
C GLN A 94 -32.25 12.62 -34.11
N GLU A 95 -31.51 11.55 -34.33
CA GLU A 95 -31.61 10.71 -35.54
C GLU A 95 -32.89 9.84 -35.55
N GLY A 96 -33.60 9.74 -34.43
CA GLY A 96 -34.79 8.88 -34.31
C GLY A 96 -34.48 7.38 -34.39
N ASN A 97 -33.25 6.97 -34.11
CA ASN A 97 -32.82 5.58 -34.20
C ASN A 97 -33.18 4.80 -32.93
N GLU A 98 -34.37 4.21 -32.90
CA GLU A 98 -34.89 3.49 -31.72
C GLU A 98 -34.02 2.32 -31.25
N ALA A 99 -33.39 1.59 -32.18
CA ALA A 99 -32.54 0.46 -31.83
C ALA A 99 -31.31 0.93 -31.03
N SER A 100 -30.65 1.98 -31.52
CA SER A 100 -29.52 2.61 -30.83
C SER A 100 -29.93 3.20 -29.49
N ILE A 101 -31.10 3.86 -29.43
CA ILE A 101 -31.66 4.40 -28.19
C ILE A 101 -31.83 3.31 -27.12
N LYS A 102 -32.44 2.17 -27.46
CA LYS A 102 -32.64 1.05 -26.52
C LYS A 102 -31.31 0.52 -26.01
N VAL A 103 -30.33 0.30 -26.89
CA VAL A 103 -29.01 -0.23 -26.52
C VAL A 103 -28.28 0.72 -25.58
N ILE A 104 -28.24 2.01 -25.91
CA ILE A 104 -27.53 3.02 -25.11
C ILE A 104 -28.22 3.21 -23.76
N THR A 105 -29.55 3.29 -23.73
CA THR A 105 -30.33 3.45 -22.50
C THR A 105 -30.13 2.27 -21.54
N ASN A 106 -30.14 1.04 -22.05
CA ASN A 106 -29.84 -0.14 -21.24
C ASN A 106 -28.39 -0.15 -20.73
N SER A 107 -27.44 0.29 -21.54
CA SER A 107 -26.03 0.44 -21.15
C SER A 107 -25.88 1.45 -20.01
N LEU A 108 -26.52 2.62 -20.13
CA LEU A 108 -26.55 3.66 -19.10
C LEU A 108 -27.17 3.14 -17.81
N ARG A 109 -28.30 2.42 -17.88
CA ARG A 109 -28.95 1.80 -16.72
C ARG A 109 -28.03 0.78 -16.04
N PHE A 110 -27.42 -0.12 -16.80
CA PHE A 110 -26.56 -1.17 -16.25
C PHE A 110 -25.26 -0.64 -15.63
N LYS A 111 -24.63 0.36 -16.24
CA LYS A 111 -23.34 0.89 -15.75
C LYS A 111 -23.50 1.99 -14.71
N TYR A 112 -24.43 2.91 -14.94
CA TYR A 112 -24.55 4.18 -14.23
C TYR A 112 -25.90 4.39 -13.54
N GLY A 113 -26.83 3.43 -13.68
CA GLY A 113 -28.11 3.44 -12.98
C GLY A 113 -27.94 3.33 -11.46
N ILE A 114 -29.06 3.34 -10.75
CA ILE A 114 -29.06 3.38 -9.28
C ILE A 114 -28.44 2.10 -8.70
N SER A 115 -28.75 0.94 -9.27
CA SER A 115 -28.09 -0.34 -8.98
C SER A 115 -26.95 -0.69 -9.96
N GLY A 116 -26.49 0.28 -10.76
CA GLY A 116 -25.51 0.03 -11.81
C GLY A 116 -24.16 -0.45 -11.27
N GLN A 117 -23.54 -1.41 -11.95
CA GLN A 117 -22.31 -2.06 -11.49
C GLN A 117 -21.16 -1.06 -11.34
N GLY A 118 -21.03 -0.12 -12.29
CA GLY A 118 -20.00 0.92 -12.23
C GLY A 118 -20.16 1.85 -11.03
N ARG A 119 -21.42 2.23 -10.72
CA ARG A 119 -21.74 3.04 -9.53
C ARG A 119 -21.41 2.29 -8.23
N LEU A 120 -21.81 1.02 -8.13
CA LEU A 120 -21.55 0.20 -6.95
C LEU A 120 -20.04 -0.02 -6.73
N MET A 121 -19.27 -0.27 -7.79
CA MET A 121 -17.81 -0.35 -7.73
C MET A 121 -17.19 0.95 -7.21
N ALA A 122 -17.65 2.10 -7.70
CA ALA A 122 -17.16 3.40 -7.23
C ALA A 122 -17.48 3.63 -5.74
N ILE A 123 -18.71 3.32 -5.29
CA ILE A 123 -19.10 3.40 -3.88
C ILE A 123 -18.18 2.52 -3.03
N ASN A 124 -18.04 1.24 -3.38
CA ASN A 124 -17.20 0.30 -2.65
C ASN A 124 -15.76 0.80 -2.55
N LYS A 125 -15.23 1.36 -3.65
CA LYS A 125 -13.86 1.87 -3.66
C LYS A 125 -13.67 3.08 -2.75
N VAL A 126 -14.66 3.98 -2.68
CA VAL A 126 -14.64 5.12 -1.75
C VAL A 126 -14.64 4.65 -0.29
N PHE A 127 -15.47 3.66 0.04
CA PHE A 127 -15.54 3.10 1.40
C PHE A 127 -14.25 2.36 1.79
N GLU A 128 -13.65 1.59 0.88
CA GLU A 128 -12.33 0.98 1.10
C GLU A 128 -11.27 2.04 1.45
N LEU A 129 -11.23 3.13 0.69
CA LEU A 129 -10.25 4.20 0.90
C LEU A 129 -10.52 4.99 2.18
N LEU A 130 -11.79 5.16 2.54
CA LEU A 130 -12.15 5.76 3.83
C LEU A 130 -11.60 4.89 4.98
N ILE A 131 -11.83 3.57 4.94
CA ILE A 131 -11.28 2.63 5.92
C ILE A 131 -9.76 2.71 5.95
N ASP A 132 -9.12 2.78 4.78
CA ASP A 132 -7.68 2.86 4.70
C ASP A 132 -7.12 4.15 5.34
N LEU A 133 -7.81 5.27 5.20
CA LEU A 133 -7.40 6.55 5.77
C LEU A 133 -7.70 6.67 7.27
N LEU A 134 -8.69 5.93 7.78
CA LEU A 134 -9.11 6.04 9.18
C LEU A 134 -8.08 5.52 10.17
N LEU A 135 -7.31 4.50 9.80
CA LEU A 135 -6.29 3.91 10.65
C LEU A 135 -4.88 4.27 10.15
N PRO A 136 -4.15 5.17 10.85
CA PRO A 136 -2.79 5.53 10.48
C PRO A 136 -1.88 4.31 10.36
N MET A 137 -1.00 4.30 9.36
CA MET A 137 -0.15 3.15 9.03
C MET A 137 0.68 2.63 10.23
N HIS A 138 1.21 3.53 11.05
CA HIS A 138 1.99 3.16 12.24
C HIS A 138 1.14 2.43 13.29
N MET A 139 -0.14 2.80 13.43
CA MET A 139 -1.06 2.11 14.34
C MET A 139 -1.45 0.73 13.83
N ARG A 140 -1.51 0.52 12.50
CA ARG A 140 -1.78 -0.81 11.94
C ARG A 140 -0.73 -1.83 12.36
N TYR A 141 0.54 -1.47 12.24
CA TYR A 141 1.64 -2.33 12.69
C TYR A 141 1.56 -2.55 14.20
N LEU A 142 1.41 -1.47 14.97
CA LEU A 142 1.33 -1.58 16.43
C LEU A 142 0.17 -2.47 16.91
N PHE A 143 -1.01 -2.35 16.29
CA PHE A 143 -2.16 -3.21 16.56
C PHE A 143 -1.89 -4.66 16.21
N TRP A 144 -1.27 -4.94 15.07
CA TRP A 144 -0.89 -6.29 14.67
C TRP A 144 0.10 -6.90 15.66
N VAL A 145 1.21 -6.22 15.93
CA VAL A 145 2.26 -6.70 16.83
C VAL A 145 1.71 -6.95 18.25
N ALA A 146 0.91 -6.01 18.76
CA ALA A 146 0.31 -6.16 20.09
C ALA A 146 -0.69 -7.32 20.17
N SER A 147 -1.31 -7.70 19.06
CA SER A 147 -2.33 -8.77 19.02
C SER A 147 -1.73 -10.16 18.84
N GLU A 148 -0.68 -10.26 18.02
CA GLU A 148 0.01 -11.52 17.76
C GLU A 148 1.09 -11.83 18.82
N ASP A 149 1.27 -10.94 19.80
CA ASP A 149 2.28 -11.04 20.86
C ASP A 149 3.72 -11.17 20.32
N VAL A 150 4.04 -10.37 19.30
CA VAL A 150 5.36 -10.40 18.61
C VAL A 150 6.19 -9.15 18.91
N ASP A 151 7.42 -9.07 18.37
CA ASP A 151 8.35 -7.95 18.56
C ASP A 151 8.56 -7.57 20.05
N ILE A 152 8.35 -6.30 20.41
CA ILE A 152 8.46 -5.75 21.77
C ILE A 152 7.39 -6.26 22.75
N PHE A 153 6.29 -6.86 22.27
CA PHE A 153 5.23 -7.38 23.13
C PHE A 153 5.46 -8.82 23.58
N LYS A 154 6.34 -9.56 22.88
CA LYS A 154 6.67 -10.95 23.21
C LYS A 154 7.30 -11.05 24.60
N ARG A 155 6.59 -11.66 25.55
CA ARG A 155 7.04 -11.76 26.96
C ARG A 155 8.14 -12.79 27.19
N GLU A 156 8.16 -13.85 26.39
CA GLU A 156 9.24 -14.85 26.40
C GLU A 156 10.08 -14.70 25.14
N ARG A 157 11.30 -14.15 25.26
CA ARG A 157 12.29 -14.14 24.18
C ARG A 157 12.84 -15.55 23.94
N GLN A 158 11.99 -16.48 23.51
CA GLN A 158 12.46 -17.78 23.05
C GLN A 158 13.16 -17.58 21.70
N SER A 159 14.49 -17.67 21.74
CA SER A 159 15.34 -17.70 20.57
C SER A 159 15.06 -18.97 19.76
N GLY A 160 14.14 -18.91 18.79
CA GLY A 160 13.98 -20.01 17.84
C GLY A 160 12.59 -20.27 17.28
N GLU A 161 11.56 -19.49 17.60
CA GLU A 161 10.24 -19.72 17.01
C GLU A 161 10.14 -19.12 15.60
N PHE A 162 9.98 -20.02 14.64
CA PHE A 162 9.72 -19.77 13.23
C PHE A 162 8.33 -19.11 13.10
N TYR A 163 8.29 -17.80 12.86
CA TYR A 163 7.01 -17.13 12.55
C TYR A 163 6.43 -17.74 11.27
N SER A 164 5.19 -18.23 11.32
CA SER A 164 4.51 -18.89 10.20
C SER A 164 3.94 -17.91 9.16
N PHE A 165 4.61 -16.78 8.94
CA PHE A 165 4.19 -15.76 7.98
C PHE A 165 5.40 -15.27 7.22
N ASP A 166 5.22 -14.99 5.93
CA ASP A 166 6.20 -14.72 4.86
C ASP A 166 7.02 -13.41 5.05
N MET A 167 7.31 -13.03 6.30
CA MET A 167 8.04 -11.83 6.71
C MET A 167 9.38 -12.23 7.30
N SER A 168 10.46 -11.56 6.90
CA SER A 168 11.80 -11.84 7.42
C SER A 168 11.92 -11.45 8.90
N ASP A 169 12.79 -12.12 9.66
CA ASP A 169 13.04 -11.82 11.09
C ASP A 169 13.37 -10.34 11.37
N SER A 170 13.93 -9.63 10.37
CA SER A 170 14.19 -8.19 10.42
C SER A 170 12.94 -7.31 10.38
N GLN A 171 11.84 -7.79 9.81
CA GLN A 171 10.56 -7.08 9.73
C GLN A 171 9.73 -7.27 11.00
N ILE A 172 9.92 -8.39 11.70
CA ILE A 172 9.19 -8.74 12.94
C ILE A 172 9.89 -8.17 14.18
N ASN A 173 11.19 -7.87 14.14
CA ASN A 173 11.94 -7.25 15.25
C ASN A 173 12.21 -5.76 15.04
N CYS A 174 11.31 -5.05 14.36
CA CYS A 174 11.53 -3.65 14.03
C CYS A 174 11.69 -2.80 15.29
N LEU A 175 10.81 -2.94 16.27
CA LEU A 175 10.81 -2.13 17.49
C LEU A 175 11.90 -2.58 18.47
N ASN A 176 12.21 -3.88 18.53
CA ASN A 176 13.33 -4.41 19.31
C ASN A 176 14.70 -3.88 18.82
N SER A 177 14.81 -3.48 17.55
CA SER A 177 16.06 -2.94 16.99
C SER A 177 16.42 -1.52 17.45
N PHE A 178 15.51 -0.81 18.15
CA PHE A 178 15.71 0.58 18.59
C PHE A 178 16.61 0.72 19.82
N GLY A 179 17.04 -0.38 20.44
CA GLY A 179 17.89 -0.33 21.64
C GLY A 179 17.18 0.21 22.87
N LEU A 180 15.88 -0.12 23.01
CA LEU A 180 15.08 0.23 24.17
C LEU A 180 15.61 -0.48 25.42
N ASP A 181 15.59 0.21 26.56
CA ASP A 181 15.92 -0.41 27.85
C ASP A 181 14.77 -1.28 28.39
N ASP A 182 15.06 -2.18 29.32
CA ASP A 182 14.06 -3.13 29.84
C ASP A 182 12.89 -2.44 30.56
N ASP A 183 13.12 -1.29 31.19
CA ASP A 183 12.08 -0.48 31.85
C ASP A 183 11.12 0.14 30.82
N GLN A 184 11.64 0.62 29.69
CA GLN A 184 10.87 1.13 28.56
C GLN A 184 10.04 0.02 27.92
N ILE A 185 10.63 -1.16 27.69
CA ILE A 185 9.94 -2.33 27.14
C ILE A 185 8.79 -2.73 28.06
N LEU A 186 9.03 -2.84 29.37
CA LEU A 186 8.01 -3.20 30.35
C LEU A 186 6.85 -2.19 30.37
N LYS A 187 7.15 -0.89 30.31
CA LYS A 187 6.12 0.15 30.21
C LYS A 187 5.26 0.00 28.96
N ILE A 188 5.88 -0.28 27.81
CA ILE A 188 5.13 -0.47 26.55
C ILE A 188 4.31 -1.76 26.61
N GLN A 189 4.85 -2.86 27.13
CA GLN A 189 4.12 -4.12 27.33
C GLN A 189 2.91 -3.94 28.24
N ASN A 190 3.02 -3.12 29.29
CA ASN A 190 1.87 -2.79 30.15
C ASN A 190 0.77 -2.00 29.41
N MET A 191 1.10 -1.34 28.29
CA MET A 191 0.11 -0.66 27.42
C MET A 191 -0.54 -1.60 26.41
N GLN A 192 -0.12 -2.87 26.29
CA GLN A 192 -0.63 -3.83 25.30
C GLN A 192 -2.14 -3.97 25.37
N GLN A 193 -2.71 -4.10 26.57
CA GLN A 193 -4.15 -4.22 26.75
C GLN A 193 -4.87 -2.95 26.24
N ILE A 194 -4.36 -1.76 26.57
CA ILE A 194 -4.94 -0.49 26.11
C ILE A 194 -4.90 -0.42 24.57
N ILE A 195 -3.79 -0.85 23.95
CA ILE A 195 -3.64 -0.89 22.49
C ILE A 195 -4.65 -1.84 21.87
N GLN A 196 -4.85 -3.02 22.45
CA GLN A 196 -5.84 -4.02 22.00
C GLN A 196 -7.29 -3.53 22.17
N GLU A 197 -7.59 -2.82 23.25
CA GLU A 197 -8.90 -2.18 23.46
C GLU A 197 -9.17 -1.10 22.41
N GLN A 198 -8.17 -0.27 22.08
CA GLN A 198 -8.28 0.73 21.00
C GLN A 198 -8.45 0.07 19.63
N ARG A 199 -7.73 -1.03 19.36
CA ARG A 199 -7.93 -1.83 18.13
C ARG A 199 -9.38 -2.28 18.02
N SER A 200 -9.92 -2.89 19.07
CA SER A 200 -11.30 -3.37 19.11
C SER A 200 -12.30 -2.24 18.87
N HIS A 201 -12.03 -1.04 19.38
CA HIS A 201 -12.85 0.14 19.11
C HIS A 201 -12.83 0.55 17.63
N TYR A 202 -11.65 0.56 17.01
CA TYR A 202 -11.51 0.82 15.57
C TYR A 202 -12.22 -0.23 14.72
N ASP A 203 -12.11 -1.52 15.06
CA ASP A 203 -12.79 -2.60 14.35
C ASP A 203 -14.31 -2.42 14.40
N ASN A 204 -14.85 -2.02 15.56
CA ASN A 204 -16.28 -1.68 15.70
C ASN A 204 -16.69 -0.48 14.83
N LEU A 205 -15.89 0.59 14.77
CA LEU A 205 -16.16 1.73 13.89
C LEU A 205 -16.16 1.33 12.41
N ILE A 206 -15.24 0.47 12.00
CA ILE A 206 -15.18 -0.07 10.63
C ILE A 206 -16.45 -0.87 10.32
N ILE A 207 -16.93 -1.70 11.26
CA ILE A 207 -18.19 -2.43 11.11
C ILE A 207 -19.38 -1.46 10.92
N GLU A 208 -19.45 -0.39 11.71
CA GLU A 208 -20.52 0.62 11.56
C GLU A 208 -20.46 1.32 10.20
N ILE A 209 -19.27 1.62 9.69
CA ILE A 209 -19.09 2.17 8.33
C ILE A 209 -19.62 1.20 7.27
N TYR A 210 -19.33 -0.10 7.39
CA TYR A 210 -19.89 -1.12 6.50
C TYR A 210 -21.43 -1.17 6.59
N LYS A 211 -22.02 -1.08 7.78
CA LYS A 211 -23.48 -1.01 7.94
C LYS A 211 -24.08 0.21 7.25
N ILE A 212 -23.43 1.37 7.34
CA ILE A 212 -23.84 2.59 6.63
C ILE A 212 -23.77 2.36 5.12
N GLN A 213 -22.69 1.79 4.61
CA GLN A 213 -22.54 1.46 3.19
C GLN A 213 -23.69 0.56 2.71
N GLN A 214 -23.98 -0.52 3.43
CA GLN A 214 -25.09 -1.43 3.09
C GLN A 214 -26.45 -0.73 3.13
N SER A 215 -26.67 0.15 4.11
CA SER A 215 -27.90 0.92 4.21
C SER A 215 -28.09 1.86 3.00
N ILE A 216 -27.01 2.52 2.55
CA ILE A 216 -27.04 3.38 1.35
C ILE A 216 -27.36 2.56 0.10
N ILE A 217 -26.78 1.36 -0.04
CA ILE A 217 -27.05 0.46 -1.17
C ILE A 217 -28.50 0.01 -1.15
N LYS A 218 -29.01 -0.45 0.00
CA LYS A 218 -30.40 -0.90 0.16
C LYS A 218 -31.42 0.21 -0.13
N GLU A 219 -31.19 1.43 0.34
CA GLU A 219 -32.06 2.57 -0.02
C GLU A 219 -31.96 2.91 -1.51
N SER A 220 -30.78 2.77 -2.12
CA SER A 220 -30.63 2.93 -3.57
C SER A 220 -31.48 1.90 -4.33
N GLU A 221 -31.52 0.64 -3.90
CA GLU A 221 -32.35 -0.40 -4.54
C GLU A 221 -33.84 -0.06 -4.53
N LYS A 222 -34.36 0.54 -3.45
CA LYS A 222 -35.76 1.00 -3.41
C LYS A 222 -36.03 2.08 -4.46
N CYS A 223 -35.08 3.00 -4.66
CA CYS A 223 -35.20 4.00 -5.72
C CYS A 223 -35.09 3.38 -7.12
N GLN A 224 -34.37 2.27 -7.28
CA GLN A 224 -34.31 1.55 -8.55
C GLN A 224 -35.68 1.00 -8.95
N THR A 225 -36.46 0.46 -8.00
CA THR A 225 -37.83 -0.01 -8.27
C THR A 225 -38.70 1.09 -8.85
N ILE A 226 -38.65 2.30 -8.28
CA ILE A 226 -39.41 3.46 -8.78
C ILE A 226 -38.98 3.83 -10.20
N VAL A 227 -37.66 3.82 -10.46
CA VAL A 227 -37.14 4.12 -11.80
C VAL A 227 -37.55 3.06 -12.81
N ASP A 228 -37.60 1.79 -12.41
CA ASP A 228 -38.02 0.69 -13.29
C ASP A 228 -39.51 0.79 -13.63
N GLU A 229 -40.36 1.10 -12.65
CA GLU A 229 -41.79 1.37 -12.87
C GLU A 229 -42.00 2.55 -13.83
N ILE A 230 -41.21 3.63 -13.71
CA ILE A 230 -41.26 4.75 -14.66
C ILE A 230 -40.83 4.29 -16.05
N TRP A 231 -39.80 3.45 -16.16
CA TRP A 231 -39.32 2.95 -17.46
C TRP A 231 -40.28 2.00 -18.15
N ASP A 232 -41.05 1.21 -17.41
CA ASP A 232 -42.02 0.29 -18.00
C ASP A 232 -43.21 1.03 -18.66
N VAL A 233 -43.46 2.28 -18.28
CA VAL A 233 -44.55 3.11 -18.83
C VAL A 233 -44.12 3.92 -20.05
N LEU A 234 -42.82 4.15 -20.25
CA LEU A 234 -42.30 5.06 -21.26
C LEU A 234 -41.85 4.33 -22.53
N GLU A 235 -42.23 4.88 -23.69
CA GLU A 235 -41.64 4.43 -24.95
C GLU A 235 -40.13 4.75 -24.98
N PRO A 236 -39.31 3.98 -25.70
CA PRO A 236 -37.86 4.15 -25.74
C PRO A 236 -37.41 5.59 -26.04
N LYS A 237 -38.09 6.25 -26.98
CA LYS A 237 -37.81 7.65 -27.34
C LYS A 237 -38.16 8.61 -26.20
N GLN A 238 -39.30 8.42 -25.55
CA GLN A 238 -39.70 9.22 -24.39
C GLN A 238 -38.72 9.02 -23.22
N ALA A 239 -38.29 7.78 -22.99
CA ALA A 239 -37.33 7.44 -21.96
C ALA A 239 -35.97 8.12 -22.18
N ALA A 240 -35.47 8.08 -23.42
CA ALA A 240 -34.26 8.80 -23.80
C ALA A 240 -34.40 10.32 -23.64
N GLY A 241 -35.52 10.89 -24.06
CA GLY A 241 -35.81 12.32 -23.90
C GLY A 241 -35.82 12.75 -22.42
N LEU A 242 -36.41 11.93 -21.55
CA LEU A 242 -36.40 12.14 -20.11
C LEU A 242 -34.96 12.06 -19.55
N LEU A 243 -34.19 11.03 -19.89
CA LEU A 243 -32.81 10.86 -19.44
C LEU A 243 -31.91 12.03 -19.83
N ILE A 244 -31.97 12.48 -21.09
CA ILE A 244 -31.20 13.62 -21.58
C ILE A 244 -31.59 14.90 -20.83
N THR A 245 -32.89 15.10 -20.61
CA THR A 245 -33.40 16.27 -19.89
C THR A 245 -32.93 16.26 -18.43
N LEU A 246 -32.98 15.10 -17.77
CA LEU A 246 -32.52 14.93 -16.41
C LEU A 246 -31.00 15.12 -16.27
N ASP A 247 -30.18 14.60 -17.21
CA ASP A 247 -28.73 14.82 -17.16
C ASP A 247 -28.39 16.31 -17.31
N LYS A 248 -29.02 17.00 -18.27
CA LYS A 248 -28.87 18.46 -18.43
C LYS A 248 -29.31 19.22 -17.19
N ALA A 249 -30.48 18.90 -16.63
CA ALA A 249 -30.97 19.50 -15.39
C ALA A 249 -30.03 19.22 -14.20
N SER A 250 -29.42 18.04 -14.14
CA SER A 250 -28.46 17.66 -13.10
C SER A 250 -27.21 18.54 -13.14
N LEU A 251 -26.74 18.96 -14.31
CA LEU A 251 -25.61 19.89 -14.43
C LEU A 251 -25.95 21.25 -13.79
N PHE A 252 -27.16 21.76 -14.00
CA PHE A 252 -27.63 22.97 -13.36
C PHE A 252 -27.83 22.81 -11.84
N TYR A 253 -28.41 21.69 -11.41
CA TYR A 253 -28.65 21.40 -10.00
C TYR A 253 -27.34 21.17 -9.22
N ASN A 254 -26.38 20.45 -9.77
CA ASN A 254 -25.08 20.19 -9.14
C ASN A 254 -24.32 21.50 -8.88
N ASN A 255 -24.39 22.47 -9.79
CA ASN A 255 -23.84 23.81 -9.55
C ASN A 255 -24.51 24.53 -8.37
N ARG A 256 -25.82 24.32 -8.15
CA ARG A 256 -26.54 24.83 -6.96
C ARG A 256 -26.25 24.03 -5.68
N VAL A 257 -26.13 22.71 -5.77
CA VAL A 257 -25.80 21.85 -4.63
C VAL A 257 -24.38 22.09 -4.13
N VAL A 258 -23.41 22.40 -5.01
CA VAL A 258 -22.07 22.83 -4.57
C VAL A 258 -22.15 24.10 -3.71
N LEU A 259 -23.03 25.05 -4.07
CA LEU A 259 -23.29 26.25 -3.26
C LEU A 259 -23.98 25.92 -1.92
N ASN A 260 -24.96 25.02 -1.91
CA ASN A 260 -25.61 24.58 -0.66
C ASN A 260 -24.72 23.68 0.22
N ASN A 261 -23.82 22.91 -0.39
CA ASN A 261 -22.81 22.12 0.31
C ASN A 261 -21.70 23.01 0.88
N LEU A 262 -21.41 24.19 0.32
CA LEU A 262 -20.57 25.19 0.97
C LEU A 262 -21.23 25.69 2.27
N GLU A 263 -22.55 25.86 2.31
CA GLU A 263 -23.27 26.18 3.54
C GLU A 263 -23.27 25.05 4.56
N ARG A 264 -23.46 23.79 4.13
CA ARG A 264 -23.30 22.62 5.02
C ARG A 264 -21.85 22.42 5.49
N ARG A 265 -20.86 22.74 4.64
CA ARG A 265 -19.43 22.76 5.01
C ARG A 265 -19.11 23.86 6.01
N LYS A 266 -19.83 25.00 6.02
CA LYS A 266 -19.72 25.98 7.12
C LYS A 266 -20.05 25.33 8.47
N TYR A 267 -21.08 24.48 8.55
CA TYR A 267 -21.39 23.76 9.80
C TYR A 267 -20.26 22.79 10.21
N ILE A 268 -19.67 22.05 9.27
CA ILE A 268 -18.53 21.16 9.56
C ILE A 268 -17.29 21.97 10.02
N LEU A 269 -16.97 23.07 9.34
CA LEU A 269 -15.87 23.96 9.71
C LEU A 269 -16.13 24.64 11.07
N ILE A 270 -17.37 25.04 11.37
CA ILE A 270 -17.75 25.59 12.68
C ILE A 270 -17.57 24.55 13.78
N VAL A 271 -17.98 23.29 13.56
CA VAL A 271 -17.79 22.19 14.52
C VAL A 271 -16.29 21.89 14.71
N GLN A 272 -15.50 21.84 13.64
CA GLN A 272 -14.05 21.64 13.70
C GLN A 272 -13.35 22.81 14.42
N PHE A 273 -13.77 24.05 14.18
CA PHE A 273 -13.23 25.24 14.85
C PHE A 273 -13.62 25.31 16.33
N GLN A 274 -14.82 24.84 16.68
CA GLN A 274 -15.26 24.70 18.07
C GLN A 274 -14.48 23.61 18.81
N HIS A 275 -14.19 22.46 18.16
CA HIS A 275 -13.31 21.43 18.71
C HIS A 275 -11.87 21.94 18.89
N PHE A 276 -11.34 22.70 17.92
CA PHE A 276 -10.03 23.34 18.03
C PHE A 276 -9.96 24.34 19.21
N LYS A 277 -10.98 25.19 19.39
CA LYS A 277 -11.06 26.10 20.55
C LYS A 277 -11.20 25.36 21.89
N ARG A 278 -11.91 24.24 21.94
CA ARG A 278 -12.01 23.39 23.15
C ARG A 278 -10.69 22.70 23.48
N GLY A 279 -9.94 22.25 22.47
CA GLY A 279 -8.59 21.68 22.63
C GLY A 279 -7.56 22.71 23.13
N GLN A 280 -7.63 23.95 22.66
CA GLN A 280 -6.80 25.05 23.16
C GLN A 280 -7.17 25.48 24.60
N LYS A 281 -8.47 25.52 24.93
CA LYS A 281 -8.93 25.82 26.31
C LYS A 281 -8.53 24.75 27.34
N LYS A 282 -8.44 23.46 26.95
CA LYS A 282 -7.90 22.41 27.82
C LYS A 282 -6.39 22.61 28.06
N LYS A 283 -5.61 22.86 27.01
CA LYS A 283 -4.17 23.15 27.13
C LYS A 283 -3.87 24.38 28.01
N PHE A 284 -4.70 25.41 27.98
CA PHE A 284 -4.56 26.61 28.83
C PHE A 284 -4.99 26.40 30.29
N LYS A 285 -5.87 25.44 30.59
CA LYS A 285 -6.27 25.11 31.97
C LYS A 285 -5.21 24.25 32.66
N ASP A 286 -4.59 23.34 31.93
CA ASP A 286 -3.57 22.45 32.49
C ASP A 286 -2.23 23.17 32.74
N SER A 287 -1.95 24.27 32.03
CA SER A 287 -0.74 25.09 32.25
C SER A 287 -0.86 26.13 33.38
N ASN A 288 -2.05 26.36 33.94
CA ASN A 288 -2.27 27.32 35.03
C ASN A 288 -2.28 26.70 36.44
N ASN A 289 -1.95 25.42 36.58
CA ASN A 289 -1.87 24.72 37.87
C ASN A 289 -0.44 24.45 38.36
N VAL A 290 0.56 25.23 37.90
CA VAL A 290 1.93 25.13 38.39
C VAL A 290 2.23 26.30 39.35
N LEU A 291 2.25 25.94 40.64
CA LEU A 291 2.92 26.59 41.78
C LEU A 291 2.49 28.02 42.17
N ILE A 292 1.56 28.09 43.13
CA ILE A 292 1.73 28.97 44.29
C ILE A 292 1.98 28.05 45.48
N LEU A 293 3.24 27.93 45.90
CA LEU A 293 3.58 27.58 47.27
C LEU A 293 4.54 28.66 47.77
N THR A 294 4.14 29.19 48.92
CA THR A 294 4.86 30.05 49.89
C THR A 294 6.34 29.74 50.03
#